data_AF-A0A9D4W608-F1
#
_entry.id   AF-A0A9D4W608-F1
#
_cell.length_a   1.000
_cell.length_b   1.000
_cell.length_c   1.000
_cell.angle_alpha   90.00
_cell.angle_beta   90.00
_cell.angle_gamma   90.00
#
_symmetry.space_group_name_H-M   'P 1'
#
loop_
_entity.id
_entity.type
_entity.pdbx_description
1 polymer ?
#
loop_
_entity_poly.entity_id
_entity_poly.type
_entity_poly.pdbx_seq_one_letter_code
_entity_poly.pdbx_strand_id
1 'polypeptide(L)'
;NLIKPFTLQDIGEKLSEIGSRLDYPHLTKDLAKEIETLWEDAAIQETYARGNELQVPDCTKYFMENLQRLSDANYVPTKEDVLYARVRTTGVVEIQFSPVGENKRSGEVYRLFDVPGIFNCWNS
;
A
#
# COMPACT_ATOMS: atom_id res chain seq x y z
N ASN A 1 24.52 -28.21 17.30
CA ASN A 1 23.77 -26.96 17.13
C ASN A 1 22.89 -27.04 15.89
N LEU A 2 21.70 -27.60 16.06
CA LEU A 2 20.69 -27.62 15.01
C LEU A 2 20.07 -26.22 14.97
N ILE A 3 20.36 -25.47 13.91
CA ILE A 3 19.60 -24.27 13.56
C ILE A 3 18.17 -24.76 13.35
N LYS A 4 17.25 -24.45 14.26
CA LYS A 4 15.83 -24.71 14.02
C LYS A 4 15.44 -23.92 12.77
N PRO A 5 14.77 -24.53 11.78
CA PRO A 5 14.25 -23.77 10.65
C PRO A 5 13.31 -22.70 11.19
N PHE A 6 13.51 -21.46 10.75
CA PHE A 6 12.66 -20.32 11.10
C PHE A 6 11.26 -20.61 10.56
N THR A 7 10.24 -20.61 11.41
CA THR A 7 8.87 -20.96 11.04
C THR A 7 8.11 -19.75 10.50
N LEU A 8 7.04 -19.97 9.73
CA LEU A 8 6.16 -18.88 9.26
C LEU A 8 5.63 -18.04 10.44
N GLN A 9 5.40 -18.69 11.59
CA GLN A 9 4.98 -18.00 12.80
C GLN A 9 6.06 -17.05 13.33
N ASP A 10 7.33 -17.46 13.32
CA ASP A 10 8.45 -16.60 13.72
C ASP A 10 8.59 -15.37 12.79
N ILE A 11 8.32 -15.54 11.48
CA ILE A 11 8.31 -14.43 10.52
C ILE A 11 7.16 -13.45 10.84
N GLY A 12 5.95 -13.98 11.08
CA GLY A 12 4.79 -13.16 11.41
C GLY A 12 4.98 -12.35 12.70
N GLU A 13 5.53 -12.98 13.74
CA GLU A 13 5.83 -12.32 15.02
C GLU A 13 6.85 -11.18 14.85
N LYS A 14 7.93 -11.44 14.11
CA LYS A 14 8.95 -10.43 13.78
C LYS A 14 8.36 -9.22 13.05
N LEU A 15 7.53 -9.45 12.03
CA LEU A 15 6.92 -8.35 11.25
C LEU A 15 5.95 -7.54 12.11
N SER A 16 5.18 -8.20 12.97
CA SER A 16 4.28 -7.54 13.92
C SER A 16 5.03 -6.67 14.92
N GLU A 17 6.16 -7.16 15.45
CA GLU A 17 7.02 -6.38 16.35
C GLU A 17 7.56 -5.12 15.65
N ILE A 18 8.09 -5.26 14.42
CA ILE A 18 8.62 -4.14 13.64
C ILE A 18 7.53 -3.08 13.39
N GLY A 19 6.34 -3.52 12.94
CA GLY A 19 5.23 -2.61 12.62
C GLY A 19 4.61 -1.92 13.83
N SER A 20 4.72 -2.51 15.02
CA SER A 20 4.21 -1.88 16.26
C SER A 20 5.18 -0.85 16.86
N ARG A 21 6.48 -0.97 16.58
CA ARG A 21 7.53 -0.13 17.18
C ARG A 21 7.93 1.06 16.32
N LEU A 22 7.74 0.98 15.00
CA LEU A 22 8.19 1.99 14.04
C LEU A 22 7.00 2.51 13.23
N ASP A 23 6.82 3.83 13.20
CA ASP A 23 5.80 4.48 12.36
C ASP A 23 6.08 4.33 10.86
N TYR A 24 7.36 4.24 10.49
CA TYR A 24 7.83 4.14 9.09
C TYR A 24 8.92 3.05 8.97
N PRO A 25 8.54 1.76 8.99
CA PRO A 25 9.50 0.68 8.87
C PRO A 25 10.13 0.67 7.46
N HIS A 26 11.45 0.49 7.41
CA HIS A 26 12.17 0.35 6.14
C HIS A 26 11.99 -1.06 5.57
N LEU A 27 11.45 -1.16 4.35
CA LEU A 27 11.34 -2.41 3.63
C LEU A 27 12.70 -2.79 3.01
N THR A 28 13.41 -3.73 3.62
CA THR A 28 14.65 -4.30 3.07
C THR A 28 14.35 -5.50 2.18
N LYS A 29 15.30 -5.91 1.32
CA LYS A 29 15.14 -7.11 0.47
C LYS A 29 14.90 -8.38 1.28
N ASP A 30 15.54 -8.51 2.45
CA ASP A 30 15.34 -9.66 3.34
C ASP A 30 13.92 -9.68 3.92
N LEU A 31 13.42 -8.51 4.37
CA LEU A 31 12.04 -8.40 4.85
C LEU A 31 11.02 -8.64 3.73
N ALA A 32 11.28 -8.14 2.52
CA ALA A 32 10.41 -8.40 1.38
C ALA A 32 10.31 -9.89 1.03
N LYS A 33 11.42 -10.62 1.09
CA LYS A 33 11.45 -12.07 0.88
C LYS A 33 10.70 -12.82 1.98
N GLU A 34 10.85 -12.39 3.23
CA GLU A 34 10.10 -12.92 4.37
C GLU A 34 8.58 -12.69 4.21
N ILE A 35 8.17 -11.50 3.77
CA ILE A 35 6.77 -11.17 3.49
C ILE A 35 6.25 -11.98 2.30
N GLU A 36 7.01 -12.15 1.21
CA GLU A 36 6.66 -13.03 0.09
C GLU A 36 6.44 -14.47 0.56
N THR A 37 7.32 -14.98 1.40
CA THR A 37 7.22 -16.35 1.94
C THR A 37 5.93 -16.52 2.75
N LEU A 38 5.52 -15.50 3.53
CA LEU A 38 4.23 -15.50 4.21
C LEU A 38 3.06 -15.38 3.23
N TRP A 39 3.18 -14.54 2.21
CA TRP A 39 2.14 -14.32 1.23
C TRP A 39 1.84 -15.60 0.44
N GLU A 40 2.84 -16.39 0.09
CA GLU A 40 2.68 -17.67 -0.62
C GLU A 40 2.05 -18.78 0.24
N ASP A 41 1.94 -18.59 1.56
CA ASP A 41 1.33 -19.58 2.45
C ASP A 41 -0.17 -19.75 2.18
N ALA A 42 -0.62 -21.01 2.15
CA ALA A 42 -2.00 -21.35 1.83
C ALA A 42 -2.99 -20.79 2.85
N ALA A 43 -2.65 -20.74 4.14
CA ALA A 43 -3.53 -20.20 5.17
C ALA A 43 -3.64 -18.67 5.04
N ILE A 44 -2.57 -17.98 4.64
CA ILE A 44 -2.59 -16.54 4.35
C ILE A 44 -3.43 -16.26 3.10
N GLN A 45 -3.29 -17.04 2.03
CA GLN A 45 -4.11 -16.91 0.83
C GLN A 45 -5.60 -17.18 1.09
N GLU A 46 -5.92 -18.19 1.90
CA GLU A 46 -7.31 -18.47 2.32
C GLU A 46 -7.89 -17.31 3.15
N THR A 47 -7.09 -16.76 4.06
CA THR A 47 -7.45 -15.59 4.87
C THR A 47 -7.71 -14.36 3.97
N TYR A 48 -6.84 -14.14 2.98
CA TYR A 48 -7.01 -13.07 2.00
C TYR A 48 -8.26 -13.23 1.14
N ALA A 49 -8.61 -14.46 0.74
CA ALA A 49 -9.84 -14.74 -0.02
C ALA A 49 -11.12 -14.42 0.78
N ARG A 50 -11.05 -14.50 2.11
CA ARG A 50 -12.09 -14.04 3.06
C ARG A 50 -11.86 -12.60 3.50
N GLY A 51 -11.07 -11.84 2.73
CA GLY A 51 -10.65 -10.49 3.04
C GLY A 51 -11.80 -9.49 3.16
N ASN A 52 -12.99 -9.81 2.65
CA ASN A 52 -14.21 -9.01 2.85
C ASN A 52 -14.78 -9.09 4.28
N GLU A 53 -14.50 -10.18 5.01
CA GLU A 53 -14.82 -10.31 6.44
C GLU A 53 -13.76 -9.64 7.31
N LEU A 54 -12.59 -9.40 6.73
CA LEU A 54 -11.43 -8.87 7.41
C LEU A 54 -11.19 -7.42 7.00
N GLN A 55 -10.45 -6.74 7.84
CA GLN A 55 -10.00 -5.41 7.52
C GLN A 55 -8.72 -5.49 6.65
N VAL A 56 -8.83 -6.03 5.43
CA VAL A 56 -7.74 -6.07 4.43
C VAL A 56 -7.89 -4.96 3.39
N PRO A 57 -6.86 -4.14 3.12
CA PRO A 57 -6.90 -3.11 2.08
C PRO A 57 -6.98 -3.68 0.65
N ASP A 58 -7.74 -3.03 -0.24
CA ASP A 58 -7.84 -3.44 -1.66
C ASP A 58 -6.49 -3.42 -2.40
N CYS A 59 -5.58 -2.54 -1.98
CA CYS A 59 -4.24 -2.40 -2.55
C CYS A 59 -3.28 -3.53 -2.14
N THR A 60 -3.70 -4.45 -1.25
CA THR A 60 -2.83 -5.52 -0.71
C THR A 60 -2.18 -6.32 -1.83
N LYS A 61 -2.96 -6.83 -2.78
CA LYS A 61 -2.44 -7.65 -3.88
C LYS A 61 -1.38 -6.91 -4.72
N TYR A 62 -1.63 -5.64 -5.04
CA TYR A 62 -0.68 -4.81 -5.78
C TYR A 62 0.68 -4.75 -5.08
N PHE A 63 0.69 -4.47 -3.78
CA PHE A 63 1.94 -4.36 -3.03
C PHE A 63 2.64 -5.72 -2.90
N MET A 64 1.91 -6.81 -2.65
CA MET A 64 2.48 -8.15 -2.53
C MET A 64 3.13 -8.61 -3.84
N GLU A 65 2.51 -8.34 -4.99
CA GLU A 65 3.07 -8.68 -6.31
C GLU A 65 4.29 -7.81 -6.71
N ASN A 66 4.53 -6.70 -6.02
CA ASN A 66 5.60 -5.74 -6.33
C ASN A 66 6.71 -5.66 -5.26
N LEU A 67 6.72 -6.55 -4.26
CA LEU A 67 7.65 -6.51 -3.12
C LEU A 67 9.14 -6.40 -3.51
N GLN A 68 9.58 -7.13 -4.54
CA GLN A 68 10.96 -7.06 -5.01
C GLN A 68 11.34 -5.68 -5.56
N ARG A 69 10.42 -5.03 -6.30
CA ARG A 69 10.64 -3.69 -6.85
C ARG A 69 10.62 -2.63 -5.75
N LEU A 70 9.69 -2.77 -4.80
CA LEU A 70 9.49 -1.83 -3.70
C LEU A 70 10.62 -1.89 -2.66
N SER A 71 11.28 -3.04 -2.52
CA SER A 71 12.42 -3.24 -1.62
C SER A 71 13.79 -2.97 -2.25
N ASP A 72 13.83 -2.51 -3.50
CA ASP A 72 15.09 -2.14 -4.12
C ASP A 72 15.69 -0.89 -3.47
N ALA A 73 17.01 -0.90 -3.27
CA ALA A 73 17.71 0.21 -2.62
C ALA A 73 17.63 1.51 -3.44
N ASN A 74 17.43 1.40 -4.76
CA ASN A 74 17.26 2.53 -5.67
C ASN A 74 15.79 2.71 -6.09
N TYR A 75 14.84 2.20 -5.30
CA TYR A 75 13.42 2.33 -5.59
C TYR A 75 13.01 3.79 -5.82
N VAL A 76 12.40 4.04 -6.98
CA VAL A 76 11.74 5.30 -7.32
C VAL A 76 10.26 5.01 -7.51
N PRO A 77 9.35 5.65 -6.74
CA PRO A 77 7.92 5.42 -6.88
C PRO A 77 7.40 5.74 -8.28
N THR A 78 6.60 4.83 -8.82
CA THR A 78 5.83 5.05 -10.02
C THR A 78 4.57 5.86 -9.69
N LYS A 79 3.91 6.38 -10.72
CA LYS A 79 2.59 7.04 -10.54
C LYS A 79 1.58 6.09 -9.90
N GLU A 80 1.64 4.81 -10.25
CA GLU A 80 0.73 3.80 -9.73
C GLU A 80 0.98 3.51 -8.25
N ASP A 81 2.25 3.41 -7.83
CA ASP A 81 2.61 3.27 -6.41
C ASP A 81 2.03 4.40 -5.57
N VAL A 82 2.16 5.64 -6.07
CA VAL A 82 1.65 6.83 -5.40
C VAL A 82 0.13 6.81 -5.30
N LEU A 83 -0.56 6.32 -6.32
CA LEU A 83 -2.02 6.18 -6.30
C LEU A 83 -2.49 5.10 -5.30
N TYR A 84 -1.77 3.98 -5.20
CA TYR A 84 -2.12 2.89 -4.28
C TYR A 84 -1.71 3.13 -2.83
N ALA A 85 -0.62 3.88 -2.58
CA ALA A 85 -0.08 4.12 -1.24
C ALA A 85 -0.97 5.02 -0.36
N ARG A 86 -2.10 5.48 -0.90
CA ARG A 86 -3.16 6.31 -0.31
C ARG A 86 -2.91 6.73 1.13
N VAL A 87 -2.24 7.86 1.30
CA VAL A 87 -2.17 8.57 2.58
C VAL A 87 -3.55 9.20 2.81
N ARG A 88 -4.15 9.00 3.98
CA ARG A 88 -5.39 9.70 4.36
C ARG A 88 -5.18 11.20 4.18
N THR A 89 -6.01 11.85 3.39
CA THR A 89 -5.97 13.31 3.23
C THR A 89 -6.30 13.95 4.57
N THR A 90 -5.31 14.59 5.18
CA THR A 90 -5.53 15.42 6.37
C THR A 90 -5.81 16.84 5.92
N GLY A 91 -7.10 17.23 5.90
CA GLY A 91 -7.53 18.57 5.51
C GLY A 91 -8.00 18.68 4.07
N VAL A 92 -8.49 19.87 3.70
CA VAL A 92 -9.00 20.17 2.36
C VAL A 92 -7.85 20.57 1.45
N VAL A 93 -7.71 19.90 0.31
CA VAL A 93 -6.72 20.25 -0.73
C VAL A 93 -7.44 20.94 -1.89
N GLU A 94 -7.01 22.15 -2.25
CA GLU A 94 -7.52 22.89 -3.41
C GLU A 94 -6.55 22.76 -4.60
N ILE A 95 -7.07 22.39 -5.77
CA ILE A 95 -6.34 22.34 -7.03
C ILE A 95 -7.05 23.25 -8.03
N GLN A 96 -6.32 24.20 -8.61
CA GLN A 96 -6.83 25.08 -9.68
C GLN A 96 -6.23 24.68 -11.03
N PHE A 97 -7.06 24.52 -12.05
CA PHE A 97 -6.59 24.22 -13.41
C PHE A 97 -7.49 24.80 -14.50
N SER A 98 -6.90 25.05 -15.68
CA SER A 98 -7.62 25.48 -16.88
C SER A 98 -7.56 24.38 -17.94
N PRO A 99 -8.70 23.91 -18.48
CA PRO A 99 -8.71 22.86 -19.49
C PRO A 99 -8.02 23.29 -20.79
N VAL A 100 -7.40 22.33 -21.45
CA VAL A 100 -6.82 22.47 -22.79
C VAL A 100 -7.63 21.61 -23.76
N GLY A 101 -8.08 22.20 -24.87
CA GLY A 101 -8.89 21.51 -25.89
C GLY A 101 -9.64 22.49 -26.80
N GLU A 102 -10.18 21.99 -27.92
CA GLU A 102 -10.87 22.78 -28.95
C GLU A 102 -12.23 23.32 -28.49
N ASN A 103 -12.87 22.67 -27.52
CA ASN A 103 -14.19 23.03 -26.99
C ASN A 103 -14.16 23.91 -25.72
N LYS A 104 -13.00 24.49 -25.37
CA LYS A 104 -12.86 25.33 -24.16
C LYS A 104 -13.44 26.73 -24.39
N ARG A 105 -14.07 27.34 -23.37
CA ARG A 105 -14.31 28.80 -23.41
C ARG A 105 -13.05 29.50 -22.91
N SER A 106 -12.61 30.53 -23.62
CA SER A 106 -11.43 31.31 -23.22
C SER A 106 -11.62 31.91 -21.83
N GLY A 107 -10.71 31.63 -20.90
CA GLY A 107 -10.73 32.17 -19.53
C GLY A 107 -11.37 31.28 -18.47
N GLU A 108 -11.77 30.04 -18.81
CA GLU A 108 -12.29 29.09 -17.81
C GLU A 108 -11.19 28.59 -16.85
N VAL A 109 -11.46 28.69 -15.56
CA VAL A 109 -10.64 28.15 -14.46
C VAL A 109 -11.54 27.31 -13.56
N TYR A 110 -11.13 26.06 -13.32
CA TYR A 110 -11.81 25.14 -12.42
C TYR A 110 -11.06 25.09 -11.09
N ARG A 111 -11.83 25.02 -9.99
CA ARG A 111 -11.31 24.74 -8.65
C ARG A 111 -11.87 23.40 -8.20
N LEU A 112 -10.97 22.45 -7.95
CA LEU A 112 -11.27 21.15 -7.38
C LEU A 112 -10.90 21.19 -5.90
N PHE A 113 -11.85 20.84 -5.04
CA PHE A 113 -11.62 20.68 -3.62
C PHE A 113 -11.67 19.19 -3.29
N ASP A 114 -10.54 18.61 -2.92
CA ASP A 114 -10.48 17.29 -2.32
C ASP A 114 -10.79 17.44 -0.84
N VAL A 115 -11.99 17.00 -0.46
CA VAL A 115 -12.46 17.02 0.92
C VAL A 115 -12.39 15.59 1.43
N PRO A 116 -11.67 15.32 2.54
CA PRO A 116 -11.61 13.98 3.09
C PRO A 116 -13.01 13.54 3.51
N GLY A 117 -13.58 12.60 2.76
CA GLY A 117 -14.66 11.76 3.27
C GLY A 117 -14.09 10.78 4.28
N ILE A 118 -14.94 10.16 5.11
CA ILE A 118 -14.58 8.91 5.81
C ILE A 118 -14.49 7.82 4.73
N PHE A 119 -13.43 7.86 3.93
CA PHE A 119 -13.07 6.85 2.95
C PHE A 119 -11.75 6.25 3.42
N ASN A 120 -11.88 5.34 4.38
CA ASN A 120 -10.86 4.32 4.54
C ASN A 120 -10.84 3.48 3.25
N CYS A 121 -9.75 2.80 2.94
CA CYS A 121 -9.72 1.73 1.93
C CYS A 121 -10.52 0.48 2.37
N TRP A 122 -11.65 0.71 3.06
CA TRP A 122 -12.71 -0.24 3.33
C TRP A 122 -13.76 -0.06 2.23
N ASN A 123 -13.99 -1.11 1.46
CA ASN A 123 -15.02 -1.31 0.43
C ASN A 123 -14.59 -1.08 -1.03
N SER A 124 -14.44 -2.20 -1.74
CA SER A 124 -15.48 -2.65 -2.67
C SER A 124 -15.97 -4.05 -2.33
#